data_AF-A0A357L6P2-F1
#
_entry.id   AF-A0A357L6P2-F1
#
_cell.length_a   1.000
_cell.length_b   1.000
_cell.length_c   1.000
_cell.angle_alpha   90.00
_cell.angle_beta   90.00
_cell.angle_gamma   90.00
#
_symmetry.space_group_name_H-M   'P 1'
#
loop_
_entity.id
_entity.type
_entity.pdbx_description
1 polymer ?
#
loop_
_entity_poly.entity_id
_entity_poly.type
_entity_poly.pdbx_seq_one_letter_code
_entity_poly.pdbx_strand_id
1 'polypeptide(L)' 'MTEIAFIGLGNMGGPMAANLARGGFAVGAFDLST' A
#
# COMPACT_ATOMS: atom_id res chain seq x y z
N MET A 1 -9.76 -6.24 13.42
CA MET A 1 -8.66 -6.35 12.44
C MET A 1 -8.56 -5.01 11.74
N THR A 2 -7.36 -4.44 11.62
CA THR A 2 -7.15 -3.12 11.02
C THR A 2 -6.61 -3.31 9.61
N GLU A 3 -7.24 -2.69 8.62
CA GLU A 3 -6.77 -2.65 7.24
C GLU A 3 -6.15 -1.29 6.92
N ILE A 4 -5.06 -1.29 6.17
CA ILE A 4 -4.30 -0.10 5.80
C ILE A 4 -4.62 0.20 4.34
N ALA A 5 -5.14 1.40 4.05
CA ALA A 5 -5.40 1.85 2.69
C ALA A 5 -4.33 2.84 2.22
N PHE A 6 -3.75 2.58 1.05
CA PHE A 6 -2.90 3.52 0.33
C PHE A 6 -3.66 4.14 -0.82
N ILE A 7 -3.63 5.47 -0.90
CA ILE A 7 -4.08 6.24 -2.06
C ILE A 7 -2.86 7.01 -2.58
N GLY A 8 -2.36 6.60 -3.73
CA GLY A 8 -1.09 7.06 -4.28
C GLY A 8 0.03 6.03 -4.11
N LEU A 9 0.53 5.51 -5.23
CA LEU A 9 1.58 4.50 -5.35
C LEU A 9 2.79 5.00 -6.15
N GLY A 10 3.05 6.31 -6.10
CA GLY A 10 4.28 6.89 -6.62
C GLY A 10 5.54 6.37 -5.90
N ASN A 11 6.67 7.03 -6.12
CA ASN A 11 8.02 6.57 -5.69
C ASN A 11 8.15 6.14 -4.22
N MET A 12 7.31 6.68 -3.32
CA MET A 12 7.28 6.30 -1.92
C MET A 12 6.12 5.35 -1.57
N GLY A 13 4.92 5.60 -2.09
CA GLY A 13 3.71 4.87 -1.73
C GLY A 13 3.77 3.39 -2.12
N GLY A 14 4.23 3.10 -3.35
CA GLY A 14 4.34 1.73 -3.84
C GLY A 14 5.27 0.84 -3.00
N PRO A 15 6.54 1.25 -2.79
CA PRO A 15 7.47 0.48 -1.94
C PRO A 15 7.00 0.35 -0.49
N MET A 16 6.33 1.37 0.06
CA MET A 16 5.80 1.33 1.43
C MET A 16 4.63 0.35 1.57
N ALA A 17 3.65 0.39 0.65
CA ALA A 17 2.54 -0.55 0.63
C ALA A 17 3.04 -2.00 0.50
N ALA A 18 4.03 -2.24 -0.37
CA ALA A 18 4.65 -3.55 -0.55
C ALA A 18 5.40 -4.03 0.70
N ASN A 19 6.10 -3.13 1.41
CA ASN A 19 6.75 -3.46 2.68
C ASN A 19 5.75 -3.89 3.76
N LEU A 20 4.64 -3.17 3.89
CA LEU A 20 3.60 -3.49 4.87
C LEU A 20 2.88 -4.81 4.53
N ALA A 21 2.60 -5.05 3.25
CA ALA A 21 2.06 -6.34 2.81
C ALA A 21 3.02 -7.50 3.13
N ARG A 22 4.33 -7.34 2.86
CA ARG A 22 5.35 -8.32 3.26
C ARG A 22 5.45 -8.52 4.77
N GLY A 23 5.14 -7.48 5.55
CA GLY A 23 5.08 -7.55 7.02
C GLY A 23 3.84 -8.27 7.58
N GLY A 24 2.94 -8.75 6.72
CA GLY A 24 1.72 -9.46 7.13
C GLY A 24 0.55 -8.55 7.50
N PHE A 25 0.65 -7.25 7.22
CA PHE A 25 -0.49 -6.34 7.37
C PHE A 25 -1.47 -6.51 6.20
N ALA A 26 -2.77 -6.39 6.48
CA ALA A 26 -3.78 -6.31 5.43
C ALA A 26 -3.72 -4.91 4.81
N VAL A 27 -3.31 -4.84 3.54
CA VAL A 27 -3.08 -3.59 2.81
C VAL A 27 -3.91 -3.58 1.53
N GLY A 28 -4.70 -2.54 1.35
CA GLY A 28 -5.33 -2.16 0.10
C GLY A 28 -4.62 -0.96 -0.52
N ALA A 29 -4.54 -0.91 -1.85
CA ALA A 29 -3.82 0.14 -2.56
C ALA A 29 -4.60 0.57 -3.81
N PHE A 30 -4.64 1.89 -4.05
CA PHE A 30 -5.25 2.51 -5.22
C PHE A 30 -4.38 3.66 -5.74
N ASP A 31 -4.19 3.71 -7.05
CA ASP A 31 -3.56 4.84 -7.75
C ASP A 31 -4.36 5.16 -9.02
N LEU A 32 -4.33 6.41 -9.49
CA LEU A 32 -4.99 6.79 -10.75
C LEU A 32 -4.20 6.33 -11.98
N SER A 33 -2.92 6.02 -11.80
CA SER A 33 -1.93 5.74 -12.86
C SER A 33 -1.54 4.26 -12.93
N THR A 34 -2.04 3.40 -12.02
CA THR A 34 -1.64 1.98 -11.92
C THR A 34 -2.76 1.11 -11.36
#